data_AF-A0A0E2HJU1-F1
#
_entry.id   AF-A0A0E2HJU1-F1
#
_cell.length_a   1.000
_cell.length_b   1.000
_cell.length_c   1.000
_cell.angle_alpha   90.00
_cell.angle_beta   90.00
_cell.angle_gamma   90.00
#
_symmetry.space_group_name_H-M   'P 1'
#
loop_
_entity.id
_entity.type
_entity.pdbx_description
1 polymer ?
#
loop_
_entity_poly.entity_id
_entity_poly.type
_entity_poly.pdbx_seq_one_letter_code
_entity_poly.pdbx_strand_id
1 'polypeptide(L)'
;MEIAGVYLDAGFPGTMLERPGLQAVVREAQAGNTEALLAANRSRLFRGSWPDELRRLLVKIHAGHTMQYDPELAALLTQDWSEGACRGYVILAMASCGFKPADIQRLMAELHEVFDFTTTGEAEATIRNAPISFETFCP
;
A
#
# COMPACT_ATOMS: atom_id res chain seq x y z
N MET A 1 -3.67 -10.47 21.34
CA MET A 1 -2.60 -9.58 20.86
C MET A 1 -3.12 -8.18 21.05
N GLU A 2 -2.43 -7.38 21.86
CA GLU A 2 -2.82 -6.00 22.13
C GLU A 2 -2.06 -5.07 21.17
N ILE A 3 -2.73 -4.08 20.60
CA ILE A 3 -2.11 -3.12 19.68
C ILE A 3 -1.58 -1.96 20.53
N ALA A 4 -0.26 -1.86 20.67
CA ALA A 4 0.40 -0.80 21.42
C ALA A 4 0.45 0.54 20.67
N GLY A 5 0.30 0.53 19.35
CA GLY A 5 0.31 1.72 18.51
C GLY A 5 0.01 1.43 17.05
N VAL A 6 -0.45 2.47 16.32
CA VAL A 6 -0.69 2.45 14.88
C VAL A 6 0.20 3.49 14.21
N TYR A 7 0.94 3.08 13.19
CA TYR A 7 1.91 3.93 12.49
C TYR A 7 1.63 3.92 10.99
N LEU A 8 1.65 5.10 10.36
CA LEU A 8 1.31 5.29 8.94
C LEU A 8 2.37 6.14 8.24
N ASP A 9 2.81 5.66 7.07
CA ASP A 9 3.76 6.34 6.17
C ASP A 9 3.09 6.68 4.81
N ALA A 10 1.81 7.08 4.82
CA ALA A 10 1.09 7.41 3.60
C ALA A 10 1.80 8.56 2.84
N GLY A 11 1.98 8.37 1.53
CA GLY A 11 2.67 9.34 0.68
C GLY A 11 4.21 9.28 0.73
N PHE A 12 4.82 8.44 1.58
CA PHE A 12 6.26 8.27 1.61
C PHE A 12 6.72 7.06 0.76
N PRO A 13 7.88 7.16 0.06
CA PRO A 13 8.45 6.04 -0.67
C PRO A 13 8.72 4.82 0.22
N GLY A 14 8.47 3.62 -0.32
CA GLY A 14 8.67 2.34 0.38
C GLY A 14 10.13 2.04 0.79
N THR A 15 11.08 2.83 0.29
CA THR A 15 12.54 2.62 0.39
C THR A 15 13.27 3.63 1.25
N MET A 16 12.59 4.66 1.77
CA MET A 16 13.18 5.65 2.69
C MET A 16 13.12 5.15 4.13
N LEU A 17 14.19 5.35 4.90
CA LEU A 17 14.23 4.98 6.33
C LEU A 17 13.67 6.10 7.21
N GLU A 18 13.80 7.35 6.77
CA GLU A 18 13.45 8.60 7.43
C GLU A 18 11.93 8.87 7.50
N ARG A 19 11.09 7.87 7.19
CA ARG A 19 9.64 8.02 7.21
C ARG A 19 9.15 8.12 8.66
N PRO A 20 8.25 9.06 9.01
CA PRO A 20 7.86 9.29 10.39
C PRO A 20 7.30 8.08 11.13
N GLY A 21 6.43 7.30 10.48
CA GLY A 21 5.84 6.08 11.05
C GLY A 21 6.88 4.97 11.21
N LEU A 22 7.72 4.74 10.20
CA LEU A 22 8.81 3.76 10.31
C LEU A 22 9.80 4.12 11.43
N GLN A 23 10.18 5.40 11.56
CA GLN A 23 11.05 5.88 12.63
C GLN A 23 10.43 5.72 14.02
N ALA A 24 9.10 5.84 14.14
CA ALA A 24 8.40 5.55 15.39
C ALA A 24 8.44 4.05 15.71
N VAL A 25 8.19 3.17 14.73
CA VAL A 25 8.29 1.71 14.91
C VAL A 25 9.71 1.30 15.31
N VAL A 26 10.74 1.87 14.68
CA VAL A 26 12.15 1.59 15.04
C VAL A 26 12.44 1.99 16.49
N ARG A 27 11.93 3.15 16.95
CA ARG A 27 12.10 3.60 18.33
C ARG A 27 11.40 2.69 19.35
N GLU A 28 10.20 2.21 19.04
CA GLU A 28 9.51 1.24 19.91
C GLU A 28 10.25 -0.11 19.97
N ALA A 29 10.77 -0.56 18.83
CA ALA A 29 11.60 -1.76 18.77
C ALA A 29 12.88 -1.61 19.59
N GLN A 30 13.52 -0.44 19.53
CA GLN A 30 14.71 -0.11 20.32
C GLN A 30 14.41 -0.06 21.82
N ALA A 31 13.25 0.45 22.22
CA ALA A 31 12.83 0.52 23.61
C ALA A 31 12.49 -0.86 24.21
N GLY A 32 12.32 -1.89 23.38
CA GLY A 32 11.91 -3.23 23.83
C GLY A 32 10.43 -3.33 24.22
N ASN A 33 9.63 -2.33 23.83
CA ASN A 33 8.20 -2.25 24.17
C ASN A 33 7.31 -3.06 23.22
N THR A 34 7.89 -3.61 22.15
CA THR A 34 7.14 -4.29 21.08
C THR A 34 7.84 -5.56 20.66
N GLU A 35 7.11 -6.67 20.62
CA GLU A 35 7.61 -7.99 20.22
C GLU A 35 7.22 -8.37 18.78
N ALA A 36 6.20 -7.72 18.22
CA ALA A 36 5.66 -8.04 16.91
C ALA A 36 5.27 -6.78 16.13
N LEU A 37 5.57 -6.80 14.83
CA LEU A 37 5.08 -5.79 13.87
C LEU A 37 3.92 -6.40 13.09
N LEU A 38 2.73 -5.83 13.24
CA LEU A 38 1.58 -6.17 12.42
C LEU A 38 1.54 -5.26 11.19
N ALA A 39 1.57 -5.85 10.00
CA ALA A 39 1.41 -5.12 8.75
C ALA A 39 0.13 -5.57 8.02
N ALA A 40 -0.68 -4.59 7.61
CA ALA A 40 -1.90 -4.83 6.84
C ALA A 40 -1.63 -5.40 5.44
N ASN A 41 -0.44 -5.19 4.88
CA ASN A 41 0.00 -5.80 3.63
C ASN A 41 1.54 -5.82 3.58
N ARG A 42 2.14 -6.86 2.97
CA ARG A 42 3.59 -6.91 2.68
C ARG A 42 4.08 -5.68 1.92
N SER A 43 3.27 -5.16 1.01
CA SER A 43 3.62 -3.99 0.20
C SER A 43 3.84 -2.70 1.01
N ARG A 44 3.33 -2.67 2.25
CA ARG A 44 3.46 -1.55 3.22
C ARG A 44 4.73 -1.63 4.07
N LEU A 45 5.44 -2.76 4.04
CA LEU A 45 6.70 -2.90 4.75
C LEU A 45 7.83 -2.12 4.06
N PHE A 46 8.83 -1.73 4.86
CA PHE A 46 10.06 -1.14 4.35
C PHE A 46 10.75 -2.12 3.40
N ARG A 47 11.08 -1.65 2.19
CA ARG A 47 11.64 -2.48 1.11
C ARG A 47 13.16 -2.44 1.00
N GLY A 48 13.82 -1.58 1.79
CA GLY A 48 15.28 -1.53 1.88
C GLY A 48 15.84 -2.54 2.88
N SER A 49 17.13 -2.40 3.20
CA SER A 49 17.79 -3.22 4.21
C SER A 49 17.24 -2.93 5.61
N TRP A 50 16.54 -3.91 6.19
CA TRP A 50 15.96 -3.75 7.53
C TRP A 50 17.02 -3.46 8.58
N PRO A 51 16.83 -2.41 9.41
CA PRO A 51 17.63 -2.20 10.63
C PRO A 51 17.56 -3.41 11.56
N ASP A 52 18.64 -3.67 12.29
CA ASP A 52 18.76 -4.86 13.15
C ASP A 52 17.68 -4.92 14.24
N GLU A 53 17.16 -3.77 14.66
CA GLU A 53 16.09 -3.66 15.65
C GLU A 53 14.77 -4.21 15.13
N LEU A 54 14.45 -3.94 13.85
CA LEU A 54 13.25 -4.48 13.23
C LEU A 54 13.37 -5.97 12.89
N ARG A 55 14.59 -6.46 12.63
CA ARG A 55 14.84 -7.89 12.33
C ARG A 55 14.53 -8.82 13.50
N ARG A 56 14.52 -8.28 14.73
CA ARG A 56 14.19 -9.03 15.95
C ARG A 56 12.68 -9.18 16.15
N LEU A 57 11.87 -8.34 15.49
CA LEU A 57 10.43 -8.36 15.64
C LEU A 57 9.80 -9.52 14.87
N LEU A 58 8.78 -10.12 15.45
CA LEU A 58 7.91 -11.03 14.72
C LEU A 58 7.02 -10.24 13.76
N VAL A 59 7.30 -10.31 12.45
CA VAL A 59 6.48 -9.64 11.44
C VAL A 59 5.30 -10.51 11.06
N LYS A 60 4.09 -10.06 11.37
CA LYS A 60 2.83 -10.71 10.95
C LYS A 60 2.20 -9.89 9.83
N ILE A 61 1.93 -10.55 8.70
CA ILE A 61 1.11 -9.99 7.63
C ILE A 61 -0.32 -10.47 7.85
N HIS A 62 -1.27 -9.56 7.90
CA HIS A 62 -2.69 -9.91 7.97
C HIS A 62 -3.40 -9.47 6.68
N ALA A 63 -3.93 -10.43 5.93
CA ALA A 63 -4.86 -10.14 4.83
C ALA A 63 -6.20 -9.70 5.45
N GLY A 64 -6.73 -8.56 4.99
CA GLY A 64 -7.78 -7.77 5.65
C GLY A 64 -9.16 -8.40 5.84
N HIS A 65 -9.30 -9.72 5.91
CA HIS A 65 -10.59 -10.42 5.98
C HIS A 65 -10.89 -11.01 7.36
N THR A 66 -10.01 -10.88 8.36
CA THR A 66 -10.17 -11.59 9.63
C THR A 66 -9.70 -10.81 10.86
N MET A 67 -9.95 -9.50 10.92
CA MET A 67 -9.93 -8.77 12.19
C MET A 67 -11.27 -8.05 12.39
N GLN A 68 -11.91 -8.31 13.54
CA GLN A 68 -12.84 -7.34 14.14
C GLN A 68 -12.00 -6.12 14.48
N TYR A 69 -12.03 -5.12 13.62
CA TYR A 69 -11.09 -4.01 13.68
C TYR A 69 -11.65 -2.84 14.52
N ASP A 70 -10.78 -2.17 15.28
CA ASP A 70 -11.02 -0.89 15.95
C ASP A 70 -11.41 0.20 14.93
N PRO A 71 -12.55 0.90 15.05
CA PRO A 71 -13.01 1.88 14.07
C PRO A 71 -11.93 2.85 13.53
N GLU A 72 -10.92 3.21 14.33
CA GLU A 72 -9.84 4.11 13.92
C GLU A 72 -8.93 3.54 12.81
N LEU A 73 -8.39 2.31 12.96
CA LEU A 73 -7.58 1.72 11.88
C LEU A 73 -8.45 1.11 10.75
N ALA A 74 -9.75 0.90 10.95
CA ALA A 74 -10.66 0.68 9.82
C ALA A 74 -10.75 1.94 8.96
N ALA A 75 -10.99 3.10 9.58
CA ALA A 75 -11.02 4.40 8.91
C ALA A 75 -9.69 4.75 8.21
N LEU A 76 -8.56 4.38 8.83
CA LEU A 76 -7.23 4.59 8.28
C LEU A 76 -6.94 3.68 7.08
N LEU A 77 -7.44 2.43 7.07
CA LEU A 77 -7.32 1.51 5.95
C LEU A 77 -8.29 1.85 4.80
N THR A 78 -9.37 2.56 5.08
CA THR A 78 -10.33 3.07 4.08
C THR A 78 -9.97 4.45 3.55
N GLN A 79 -8.77 4.97 3.78
CA GLN A 79 -8.37 6.23 3.15
C GLN A 79 -8.36 6.09 1.63
N ASP A 80 -9.18 6.90 0.97
CA ASP A 80 -9.22 6.99 -0.49
C ASP A 80 -7.86 7.47 -1.00
N TRP A 81 -7.33 6.75 -1.99
CA TRP A 81 -6.11 7.16 -2.66
C TRP A 81 -6.41 8.36 -3.53
N SER A 82 -5.55 9.38 -3.51
CA SER A 82 -5.72 10.51 -4.42
C SER A 82 -5.59 10.04 -5.87
N GLU A 83 -6.39 10.63 -6.74
CA GLU A 83 -6.37 10.39 -8.19
C GLU A 83 -4.94 10.53 -8.77
N GLY A 84 -4.19 11.52 -8.28
CA GLY A 84 -2.79 11.73 -8.64
C GLY A 84 -1.86 10.58 -8.21
N ALA A 85 -2.07 10.01 -7.01
CA ALA A 85 -1.32 8.85 -6.57
C ALA A 85 -1.63 7.62 -7.43
N CYS A 86 -2.90 7.38 -7.76
CA CYS A 86 -3.33 6.31 -8.66
C CYS A 86 -2.64 6.42 -10.04
N ARG A 87 -2.65 7.61 -10.65
CA ARG A 87 -1.92 7.88 -11.90
C ARG A 87 -0.43 7.59 -11.77
N GLY A 88 0.19 8.04 -10.69
CA GLY A 88 1.61 7.81 -10.42
C GLY A 88 1.97 6.32 -10.39
N TYR A 89 1.14 5.48 -9.76
CA TYR A 89 1.36 4.03 -9.75
C TYR A 89 1.26 3.40 -11.14
N VAL A 90 0.27 3.80 -11.94
CA VAL A 90 0.11 3.28 -13.31
C VAL A 90 1.33 3.64 -14.17
N ILE A 91 1.81 4.89 -14.10
CA ILE A 91 3.02 5.33 -14.82
C ILE A 91 4.24 4.49 -14.41
N LEU A 92 4.47 4.30 -13.11
CA LEU A 92 5.59 3.51 -12.60
C LEU A 92 5.54 2.05 -13.07
N ALA A 93 4.35 1.43 -13.03
CA ALA A 93 4.17 0.05 -13.47
C ALA A 93 4.42 -0.10 -14.98
N MET A 94 3.83 0.77 -15.80
CA MET A 94 4.01 0.73 -17.25
C MET A 94 5.46 1.00 -17.67
N ALA A 95 6.11 1.98 -17.04
CA ALA A 95 7.53 2.27 -17.31
C ALA A 95 8.41 1.05 -16.98
N SER A 96 8.14 0.38 -15.86
CA SER A 96 8.85 -0.84 -15.46
C SER A 96 8.62 -2.01 -16.43
N CYS A 97 7.45 -2.07 -17.07
CA CYS A 97 7.13 -3.04 -18.11
C CYS A 97 7.66 -2.66 -19.51
N GLY A 98 8.37 -1.53 -19.65
CA GLY A 98 8.99 -1.11 -20.91
C GLY A 98 8.05 -0.43 -21.91
N PHE A 99 6.89 0.06 -21.47
CA PHE A 99 5.99 0.83 -22.33
C PHE A 99 6.67 2.13 -22.80
N LYS A 100 6.40 2.53 -24.04
CA LYS A 100 6.96 3.77 -24.60
C LYS A 100 6.27 4.98 -23.96
N PRO A 101 6.96 6.12 -23.81
CA PRO A 101 6.36 7.33 -23.26
C PRO A 101 5.06 7.77 -23.94
N ALA A 102 4.96 7.62 -25.27
CA ALA A 102 3.75 7.95 -26.02
C ALA A 102 2.54 7.08 -25.63
N ASP A 103 2.76 5.79 -25.37
CA ASP A 103 1.69 4.87 -24.95
C ASP A 103 1.25 5.19 -23.51
N ILE A 104 2.20 5.54 -22.63
CA ILE A 104 1.91 5.97 -21.26
C ILE A 104 1.10 7.28 -21.28
N GLN A 105 1.52 8.27 -22.09
CA GLN A 105 0.79 9.54 -22.22
C GLN A 105 -0.64 9.33 -22.71
N ARG A 106 -0.82 8.47 -23.73
CA ARG A 106 -2.16 8.14 -24.22
C ARG A 106 -3.02 7.50 -23.12
N LEU A 107 -2.49 6.53 -22.37
CA LEU A 107 -3.23 5.93 -21.25
C LEU A 107 -3.57 6.97 -20.18
N MET A 108 -2.67 7.91 -19.86
CA MET A 108 -2.95 8.93 -18.84
C MET A 108 -4.05 9.91 -19.26
N ALA A 109 -4.15 10.23 -20.56
CA ALA A 109 -5.25 11.03 -21.08
C ALA A 109 -6.59 10.30 -20.95
N GLU A 110 -6.64 9.02 -21.32
CA GLU A 110 -7.85 8.19 -21.17
C GLU A 110 -8.20 7.98 -19.69
N LEU A 111 -7.21 7.77 -18.82
CA LEU A 111 -7.43 7.55 -17.39
C LEU A 111 -8.02 8.79 -16.71
N HIS A 112 -7.65 9.99 -17.17
CA HIS A 112 -8.26 11.24 -16.70
C HIS A 112 -9.75 11.29 -17.04
N GLU A 113 -10.12 11.00 -18.29
CA GLU A 113 -11.52 10.95 -18.71
C GLU A 113 -12.31 9.87 -17.94
N VAL A 114 -11.76 8.65 -17.82
CA VAL A 114 -12.43 7.53 -17.14
C VAL A 114 -12.68 7.84 -15.66
N PHE A 115 -11.75 8.49 -14.97
CA PHE A 115 -11.93 8.86 -13.55
C PHE A 115 -13.04 9.89 -13.32
N ASP A 116 -13.30 10.79 -14.28
CA ASP A 116 -14.37 11.78 -14.17
C ASP A 116 -15.76 11.20 -14.47
N PHE A 117 -15.83 10.17 -15.33
CA PHE A 117 -17.10 9.59 -15.79
C PHE A 117 -17.47 8.24 -15.15
N THR A 118 -16.59 7.64 -14.36
CA THR A 118 -16.79 6.30 -13.78
C THR A 118 -16.67 6.34 -12.27
N THR A 119 -17.70 5.87 -11.56
CA THR A 119 -17.63 5.74 -10.10
C THR A 119 -16.68 4.61 -9.69
N THR A 120 -16.17 4.67 -8.45
CA THR A 120 -15.29 3.63 -7.91
C THR A 120 -15.93 2.24 -7.92
N GLY A 121 -17.24 2.15 -7.68
CA GLY A 121 -18.00 0.89 -7.73
C GLY A 121 -18.13 0.31 -9.15
N GLU A 122 -18.31 1.16 -10.16
CA GLU A 122 -18.36 0.73 -11.57
C GLU A 122 -16.99 0.25 -12.07
N ALA A 123 -15.91 0.95 -11.69
CA ALA A 123 -14.55 0.54 -12.01
C ALA A 123 -14.20 -0.83 -11.37
N GLU A 124 -14.58 -1.04 -10.10
CA GLU A 124 -14.34 -2.32 -9.41
C GLU A 124 -15.16 -3.47 -10.02
N ALA A 125 -16.41 -3.22 -10.41
CA ALA A 125 -17.24 -4.20 -11.10
C ALA A 125 -16.61 -4.65 -12.44
N THR A 126 -15.91 -3.74 -13.13
CA THR A 126 -15.20 -4.05 -14.37
C THR A 126 -14.05 -5.04 -14.14
N ILE A 127 -13.33 -4.93 -13.01
CA ILE A 127 -12.28 -5.89 -12.63
C ILE A 127 -12.88 -7.28 -12.40
N ARG A 128 -14.02 -7.37 -11.68
CA ARG A 128 -14.68 -8.66 -11.39
C ARG A 128 -15.11 -9.42 -12.64
N ASN A 129 -15.43 -8.70 -13.72
CA ASN A 129 -15.93 -9.26 -14.98
C ASN A 129 -14.86 -9.34 -16.08
N ALA A 130 -13.66 -8.81 -15.84
CA ALA A 130 -12.59 -8.87 -16.81
C ALA A 130 -12.05 -10.31 -16.94
N PRO A 131 -11.63 -10.76 -18.14
CA PRO A 131 -10.93 -12.02 -18.32
C PRO A 131 -9.52 -12.05 -17.69
N ILE A 132 -9.14 -10.97 -16.99
CA ILE A 132 -7.85 -10.77 -16.33
C ILE A 132 -8.09 -10.99 -14.83
N SER A 133 -7.83 -12.20 -14.35
CA SER A 133 -7.91 -12.51 -12.92
C SER A 133 -6.69 -11.93 -12.21
N PHE A 134 -6.94 -11.12 -11.17
CA PHE A 134 -5.89 -10.55 -10.30
C PHE A 134 -5.11 -11.65 -9.56
N GLU A 135 -5.77 -12.78 -9.26
CA GLU A 135 -5.17 -13.96 -8.63
C GLU A 135 -4.14 -14.68 -9.52
N THR A 136 -4.20 -14.50 -10.85
CA THR A 136 -3.26 -15.13 -11.78
C THR A 136 -2.00 -14.30 -12.02
N PHE A 137 -2.03 -12.99 -11.73
CA PHE A 137 -0.97 -12.04 -12.08
C PHE A 137 -0.18 -11.46 -10.90
N CYS A 138 -0.70 -11.56 -9.67
CA CYS A 138 -0.03 -11.02 -8.48
C CYS A 138 0.11 -12.11 -7.40
N PRO A 139 1.26 -12.82 -7.31
CA PRO A 139 1.55 -13.77 -6.23
C PRO A 139 1.85 -13.10 -4.88
#